data_AF-A0A812Y255-F1
#
_entry.id   AF-A0A812Y255-F1
#
_cell.length_a   1.000
_cell.length_b   1.000
_cell.length_c   1.000
_cell.angle_alpha   90.00
_cell.angle_beta   90.00
_cell.angle_gamma   90.00
#
_symmetry.space_group_name_H-M   'P 1'
#
loop_
_entity.id
_entity.type
_entity.pdbx_description
1 polymer ?
#
loop_
_entity_poly.entity_id
_entity_poly.type
_entity_poly.pdbx_seq_one_letter_code
_entity_poly.pdbx_strand_id
1 'polypeptide(L)'
;EPWRQTFVFFIVNSYRSAGQKTLRPVLHRVQWSLKAAFEGLRPSVGPDCNAESIPLRHRRLGKKLCRQFALTEFKGDWEYHQMIFQLVTKWNGRFICHLCRASRRPLDGAKCFSLFGAHHQRRSCVESIVECMPPAPVPLILVPGYHPALIKFCGMHTLALGIVQTANAESLLWMYDHGVHADTQDLDTHLRHSYLDFRQWLSRHGLSCSGRMFNSKRIHWPGAEFPFLAYKAFNGRIVAAWAASVLCSAQVQAKITERKPLETDEAYSQRMHLNSIITSCMYELAEFHNDLECCGRYLSEPEAMQLYRRGMVFLYLFREAALIYNRRRELRFQLRPKLHALEELLRSIKVERYNPRFFQNYTEESFLGNLKILAVKAIASTPKRFEHTMLARYMLRTGV
;
A
#
# COMPACT_ATOMS: atom_id res chain seq x y z
N GLU A 1 27.04 -8.77 10.69
CA GLU A 1 26.05 -8.05 11.52
C GLU A 1 25.28 -9.04 12.41
N PRO A 2 25.41 -8.95 13.75
CA PRO A 2 24.72 -9.84 14.68
C PRO A 2 23.18 -9.82 14.55
N TRP A 3 22.63 -8.71 14.04
CA TRP A 3 21.20 -8.52 13.78
C TRP A 3 20.66 -9.45 12.69
N ARG A 4 21.50 -9.90 11.75
CA ARG A 4 21.09 -10.83 10.67
C ARG A 4 20.86 -12.26 11.16
N GLN A 5 21.33 -12.61 12.36
CA GLN A 5 21.26 -13.97 12.92
C GLN A 5 20.24 -14.14 14.06
N THR A 6 19.47 -13.09 14.38
CA THR A 6 18.55 -13.08 15.54
C THR A 6 17.13 -12.65 15.15
N PHE A 7 16.63 -13.09 14.00
CA PHE A 7 15.22 -12.98 13.70
C PHE A 7 14.45 -14.08 14.43
N VAL A 8 13.59 -13.68 15.37
CA VAL A 8 12.57 -14.58 15.93
C VAL A 8 11.44 -14.69 14.91
N PHE A 9 11.49 -15.72 14.07
CA PHE A 9 10.35 -16.08 13.25
C PHE A 9 9.44 -17.00 14.05
N PHE A 10 8.16 -16.70 14.05
CA PHE A 10 7.12 -17.65 14.43
C PHE A 10 6.18 -17.83 13.24
N ILE A 11 5.82 -19.08 12.97
CA ILE A 11 4.91 -19.44 11.88
C ILE A 11 3.66 -19.98 12.54
N VAL A 12 2.51 -19.38 12.25
CA VAL A 12 1.21 -19.91 12.65
C VAL A 12 0.53 -20.47 11.41
N ASN A 13 0.22 -21.75 11.42
CA ASN A 13 -0.56 -22.37 10.35
C ASN A 13 -2.01 -21.89 10.45
N SER A 14 -2.42 -21.00 9.54
CA SER A 14 -3.77 -20.43 9.54
C SER A 14 -4.87 -21.48 9.37
N TYR A 15 -4.63 -22.58 8.64
CA TYR A 15 -5.61 -23.67 8.46
C TYR A 15 -5.88 -24.46 9.74
N ARG A 16 -4.92 -24.48 10.67
CA ARG A 16 -5.06 -25.13 11.98
C ARG A 16 -5.27 -24.11 13.10
N SER A 17 -5.34 -22.83 12.77
CA SER A 17 -5.52 -21.75 13.72
C SER A 17 -7.00 -21.66 14.10
N ALA A 18 -7.29 -21.65 15.39
CA ALA A 18 -8.60 -21.31 15.93
C ALA A 18 -8.80 -19.79 15.99
N GLY A 19 -8.28 -19.06 14.99
CA GLY A 19 -8.29 -17.60 14.91
C GLY A 19 -7.63 -16.95 16.12
N GLN A 20 -8.37 -16.07 16.80
CA GLN A 20 -7.86 -15.33 17.96
C GLN A 20 -7.47 -16.23 19.14
N LYS A 21 -8.10 -17.41 19.30
CA LYS A 21 -7.72 -18.36 20.36
C LYS A 21 -6.30 -18.86 20.19
N THR A 22 -5.83 -19.01 18.94
CA THR A 22 -4.45 -19.38 18.64
C THR A 22 -3.53 -18.16 18.60
N LEU A 23 -3.97 -17.04 18.04
CA LEU A 23 -3.13 -15.84 17.88
C LEU A 23 -2.82 -15.14 19.20
N ARG A 24 -3.78 -15.02 20.13
CA ARG A 24 -3.56 -14.25 21.37
C ARG A 24 -2.41 -14.78 22.23
N PRO A 25 -2.28 -16.11 22.50
CA PRO A 25 -1.12 -16.64 23.23
C PRO A 25 0.21 -16.34 22.54
N VAL A 26 0.23 -16.40 21.20
CA VAL A 26 1.43 -16.08 20.40
C VAL A 26 1.79 -14.60 20.54
N LEU A 27 0.80 -13.71 20.37
CA LEU A 27 0.99 -12.27 20.50
C LEU A 27 1.39 -11.86 21.93
N HIS A 28 0.94 -12.58 22.96
CA HIS A 28 1.38 -12.37 24.33
C HIS A 28 2.88 -12.66 24.50
N ARG A 29 3.37 -13.76 23.91
CA ARG A 29 4.81 -14.07 23.90
C ARG A 29 5.62 -13.03 23.12
N VAL A 30 5.08 -12.52 22.01
CA VAL A 30 5.70 -11.44 21.23
C VAL A 30 5.78 -10.16 22.07
N GLN A 31 4.68 -9.74 22.69
CA GLN A 31 4.67 -8.55 23.55
C GLN A 31 5.65 -8.68 24.71
N TRP A 32 5.67 -9.82 25.40
CA TRP A 32 6.62 -10.08 26.48
C TRP A 32 8.08 -9.96 25.99
N SER A 33 8.38 -10.51 24.82
CA SER A 33 9.72 -10.45 24.21
C SER A 33 10.12 -9.01 23.86
N LEU A 34 9.18 -8.23 23.29
CA LEU A 34 9.41 -6.82 22.97
C LEU A 34 9.59 -5.96 24.23
N LYS A 35 8.85 -6.25 25.30
CA LYS A 35 9.03 -5.59 26.60
C LYS A 35 10.43 -5.85 27.16
N ALA A 36 10.88 -7.10 27.16
CA ALA A 36 12.24 -7.45 27.60
C ALA A 36 13.33 -6.76 26.75
N ALA A 37 13.12 -6.68 25.43
CA ALA A 37 14.04 -5.97 24.53
C ALA A 37 14.04 -4.45 24.76
N PHE A 38 12.89 -3.86 25.06
CA PHE A 38 12.74 -2.44 25.39
C PHE A 38 13.49 -2.09 26.68
N GLU A 39 13.30 -2.90 27.73
CA GLU A 39 14.01 -2.76 29.00
C GLU A 39 15.53 -2.98 28.84
N GLY A 40 15.94 -3.78 27.83
CA GLY A 40 17.34 -4.13 27.59
C GLY A 40 17.91 -5.07 28.65
N LEU A 41 17.05 -5.64 29.49
CA LEU A 41 17.40 -6.52 30.60
C LEU A 41 16.90 -7.94 30.32
N ARG A 42 17.63 -8.93 30.82
CA ARG A 42 17.15 -10.32 30.79
C ARG A 42 15.95 -10.45 31.73
N PRO A 43 14.81 -11.00 31.24
CA PRO A 43 13.59 -11.07 32.02
C PRO A 43 13.74 -12.02 33.21
N SER A 44 13.05 -11.71 34.30
CA SER A 44 13.03 -12.51 35.53
C SER A 44 12.00 -13.62 35.53
N VAL A 45 10.95 -13.44 34.74
CA VAL A 45 9.82 -14.36 34.59
C VAL A 45 9.52 -14.52 33.12
N GLY A 46 9.07 -15.70 32.71
CA GLY A 46 8.71 -15.95 31.32
C GLY A 46 7.37 -15.32 30.95
N PRO A 47 6.85 -15.63 29.74
CA PRO A 47 5.67 -14.99 29.18
C PRO A 47 4.36 -15.32 29.91
N ASP A 48 4.36 -16.27 30.84
CA ASP A 48 3.26 -16.63 31.73
C ASP A 48 3.43 -16.04 33.14
N CYS A 49 4.38 -15.13 33.32
CA CYS A 49 4.79 -14.57 34.61
C CYS A 49 5.36 -15.60 35.61
N ASN A 50 5.76 -16.79 35.15
CA ASN A 50 6.40 -17.80 35.97
C ASN A 50 7.94 -17.76 35.79
N ALA A 51 8.72 -17.78 36.87
CA ALA A 51 10.18 -17.88 36.79
C ALA A 51 10.64 -19.25 36.24
N GLU A 52 9.81 -20.28 36.38
CA GLU A 52 10.09 -21.64 35.92
C GLU A 52 10.02 -21.79 34.40
N SER A 53 9.26 -20.94 33.71
CA SER A 53 9.14 -20.97 32.26
C SER A 53 10.39 -20.44 31.54
N ILE A 54 11.35 -19.86 32.26
CA ILE A 54 12.68 -19.53 31.75
C ILE A 54 13.66 -20.68 32.07
N PRO A 55 14.31 -21.28 31.06
CA PRO A 55 15.31 -22.32 31.31
C PRO A 55 16.42 -21.83 32.22
N LEU A 56 16.89 -22.65 33.17
CA LEU A 56 17.89 -22.29 34.19
C LEU A 56 19.11 -21.54 33.62
N ARG A 57 19.63 -21.96 32.46
CA ARG A 57 20.78 -21.32 31.78
C ARG A 57 20.55 -19.85 31.38
N HIS A 58 19.28 -19.43 31.26
CA HIS A 58 18.87 -18.08 30.91
C HIS A 58 18.45 -17.22 32.11
N ARG A 59 18.34 -17.79 33.32
CA ARG A 59 18.06 -17.08 34.59
C ARG A 59 19.26 -16.24 35.05
N ARG A 60 19.69 -15.31 34.21
CA ARG A 60 20.72 -14.31 34.51
C ARG A 60 20.02 -12.97 34.78
N LEU A 61 19.27 -12.94 35.88
CA LEU A 61 18.45 -11.81 36.32
C LEU A 61 19.22 -10.49 36.28
N GLY A 62 18.60 -9.45 35.73
CA GLY A 62 19.16 -8.10 35.71
C GLY A 62 20.39 -7.89 34.81
N LYS A 63 20.93 -8.96 34.21
CA LYS A 63 22.03 -8.80 33.25
C LYS A 63 21.48 -8.19 31.97
N LYS A 64 22.27 -7.31 31.37
CA LYS A 64 21.98 -6.68 30.09
C LYS A 64 21.73 -7.76 29.02
N LEU A 65 20.56 -7.71 28.40
CA LEU A 65 20.21 -8.56 27.25
C LEU A 65 20.86 -8.00 25.99
N CYS A 66 20.70 -6.69 25.78
CA CYS A 66 21.09 -6.00 24.56
C CYS A 66 21.13 -4.47 24.79
N ARG A 67 21.35 -3.68 23.74
CA ARG A 67 21.03 -2.24 23.76
C ARG A 67 19.51 -2.08 23.82
N GLN A 68 19.02 -1.00 24.41
CA GLN A 68 17.57 -0.72 24.46
C GLN A 68 17.01 -0.65 23.03
N PHE A 69 15.85 -1.25 22.83
CA PHE A 69 15.11 -1.23 21.58
C PHE A 69 13.85 -0.40 21.71
N ALA A 70 13.47 0.28 20.63
CA ALA A 70 12.16 0.91 20.51
C ALA A 70 11.42 0.29 19.33
N LEU A 71 10.15 -0.02 19.53
CA LEU A 71 9.27 -0.43 18.45
C LEU A 71 8.86 0.82 17.66
N THR A 72 9.23 0.87 16.39
CA THR A 72 8.99 2.05 15.53
C THR A 72 7.82 1.89 14.57
N GLU A 73 7.43 0.65 14.26
CA GLU A 73 6.34 0.38 13.31
C GLU A 73 5.84 -1.07 13.39
N PHE A 74 4.58 -1.26 12.99
CA PHE A 74 4.03 -2.53 12.58
C PHE A 74 3.84 -2.53 11.06
N LYS A 75 4.55 -3.40 10.35
CA LYS A 75 4.38 -3.61 8.91
C LYS A 75 3.40 -4.76 8.66
N GLY A 76 2.52 -4.56 7.68
CA GLY A 76 1.54 -5.57 7.26
C GLY A 76 0.59 -4.99 6.22
N ASP A 77 -0.15 -5.84 5.52
CA ASP A 77 -1.29 -5.34 4.76
C ASP A 77 -2.45 -4.98 5.72
N TRP A 78 -3.51 -4.36 5.18
CA TRP A 78 -4.60 -3.93 6.04
C TRP A 78 -5.36 -5.10 6.67
N GLU A 79 -5.52 -6.21 5.95
CA GLU A 79 -6.19 -7.41 6.44
C GLU A 79 -5.43 -8.02 7.63
N TYR A 80 -4.10 -8.06 7.53
CA TYR A 80 -3.20 -8.46 8.62
C TYR A 80 -3.37 -7.55 9.84
N HIS A 81 -3.38 -6.22 9.66
CA HIS A 81 -3.59 -5.30 10.78
C HIS A 81 -4.97 -5.48 11.41
N GLN A 82 -6.02 -5.66 10.61
CA GLN A 82 -7.36 -5.97 11.10
C GLN A 82 -7.40 -7.27 11.89
N MET A 83 -6.71 -8.31 11.44
CA MET A 83 -6.65 -9.58 12.15
C MET A 83 -5.87 -9.46 13.47
N ILE A 84 -4.68 -8.85 13.45
CA ILE A 84 -3.79 -8.82 14.60
C ILE A 84 -4.28 -7.85 15.68
N PHE A 85 -4.71 -6.66 15.29
CA PHE A 85 -5.23 -5.65 16.22
C PHE A 85 -6.75 -5.73 16.42
N GLN A 86 -7.41 -6.66 15.72
CA GLN A 86 -8.87 -6.82 15.77
C GLN A 86 -9.59 -5.50 15.47
N LEU A 87 -9.06 -4.73 14.51
CA LEU A 87 -9.58 -3.40 14.22
C LEU A 87 -11.03 -3.49 13.75
N VAL A 88 -11.92 -2.74 14.39
CA VAL A 88 -13.33 -2.67 13.97
C VAL A 88 -13.50 -1.87 12.67
N THR A 89 -12.54 -1.00 12.35
CA THR A 89 -12.51 -0.21 11.12
C THR A 89 -12.18 -1.08 9.91
N LYS A 90 -12.96 -0.96 8.84
CA LYS A 90 -12.79 -1.74 7.60
C LYS A 90 -13.03 -0.86 6.38
N TRP A 91 -12.44 -1.22 5.23
CA TRP A 91 -12.68 -0.49 3.98
C TRP A 91 -14.15 -0.39 3.60
N ASN A 92 -14.93 -1.43 3.90
CA ASN A 92 -16.37 -1.47 3.67
C ASN A 92 -17.20 -1.05 4.90
N GLY A 93 -16.56 -0.75 6.04
CA GLY A 93 -17.23 -0.38 7.28
C GLY A 93 -17.73 1.07 7.32
N ARG A 94 -18.41 1.43 8.42
CA ARG A 94 -18.89 2.80 8.69
C ARG A 94 -17.72 3.80 8.72
N PHE A 95 -16.71 3.48 9.51
CA PHE A 95 -15.42 4.18 9.58
C PHE A 95 -14.35 3.34 8.89
N ILE A 96 -13.54 3.99 8.07
CA ILE A 96 -12.55 3.32 7.22
C ILE A 96 -11.12 3.43 7.75
N CYS A 97 -10.87 4.35 8.69
CA CYS A 97 -9.55 4.69 9.19
C CYS A 97 -9.51 4.55 10.71
N HIS A 98 -8.44 3.95 11.23
CA HIS A 98 -8.22 3.81 12.67
C HIS A 98 -7.67 5.10 13.30
N LEU A 99 -7.02 5.96 12.51
CA LEU A 99 -6.38 7.19 13.01
C LEU A 99 -7.30 8.42 13.02
N CYS A 100 -8.37 8.42 12.22
CA CYS A 100 -9.29 9.56 12.11
C CYS A 100 -10.72 9.11 11.80
N ARG A 101 -11.68 10.02 11.98
CA ARG A 101 -13.11 9.75 11.78
C ARG A 101 -13.56 9.79 10.31
N ALA A 102 -12.71 9.42 9.35
CA ALA A 102 -13.10 9.31 7.94
C ALA A 102 -14.13 8.18 7.73
N SER A 103 -15.19 8.48 6.99
CA SER A 103 -16.32 7.58 6.76
C SER A 103 -16.63 7.38 5.28
N ARG A 104 -17.39 6.33 4.94
CA ARG A 104 -17.85 6.07 3.55
C ARG A 104 -18.94 7.02 3.08
N ARG A 105 -19.74 7.53 4.02
CA ARG A 105 -20.82 8.49 3.79
C ARG A 105 -20.66 9.60 4.82
N PRO A 106 -21.05 10.84 4.52
CA PRO A 106 -21.15 11.89 5.53
C PRO A 106 -22.03 11.40 6.69
N LEU A 107 -21.54 11.53 7.93
CA LEU A 107 -22.28 11.22 9.16
C LEU A 107 -22.07 12.40 10.11
N ASP A 108 -22.87 12.50 11.17
CA ASP A 108 -22.75 13.59 12.15
C ASP A 108 -21.32 13.73 12.67
N GLY A 109 -20.66 14.85 12.31
CA GLY A 109 -19.26 15.15 12.62
C GLY A 109 -18.19 14.42 11.80
N ALA A 110 -18.54 13.40 11.00
CA ALA A 110 -17.60 12.63 10.18
C ALA A 110 -17.68 13.00 8.69
N LYS A 111 -16.52 13.25 8.09
CA LYS A 111 -16.40 13.62 6.68
C LYS A 111 -16.18 12.39 5.81
N CYS A 112 -16.73 12.43 4.60
CA CYS A 112 -16.49 11.39 3.60
C CYS A 112 -14.99 11.28 3.28
N PHE A 113 -14.48 10.06 3.14
CA PHE A 113 -13.06 9.80 2.87
C PHE A 113 -12.52 10.46 1.60
N SER A 114 -13.39 10.79 0.65
CA SER A 114 -13.03 11.43 -0.61
C SER A 114 -12.90 12.95 -0.50
N LEU A 115 -13.12 13.54 0.68
CA LEU A 115 -12.86 14.96 0.94
C LEU A 115 -11.41 15.13 1.39
N PHE A 116 -10.49 15.04 0.43
CA PHE A 116 -9.05 15.18 0.66
C PHE A 116 -8.70 16.59 1.13
N GLY A 117 -7.73 16.69 2.04
CA GLY A 117 -7.31 17.94 2.66
C GLY A 117 -8.31 18.54 3.65
N ALA A 118 -9.52 18.00 3.72
CA ALA A 118 -10.41 18.32 4.80
C ALA A 118 -9.76 17.90 6.13
N HIS A 119 -9.85 18.75 7.13
CA HIS A 119 -9.51 18.37 8.49
C HIS A 119 -10.47 17.25 8.94
N HIS A 120 -10.02 16.01 8.78
CA HIS A 120 -10.61 14.82 9.38
C HIS A 120 -10.16 14.82 10.84
N GLN A 121 -11.11 14.79 11.77
CA GLN A 121 -10.80 14.75 13.19
C GLN A 121 -9.94 13.52 13.48
N ARG A 122 -8.69 13.76 13.88
CA ARG A 122 -7.77 12.73 14.32
C ARG A 122 -8.24 12.21 15.68
N ARG A 123 -8.18 10.90 15.87
CA ARG A 123 -8.38 10.29 17.17
C ARG A 123 -7.13 10.50 18.00
N SER A 124 -7.32 10.79 19.28
CA SER A 124 -6.29 10.62 20.31
C SER A 124 -5.88 9.14 20.41
N CYS A 125 -4.79 8.87 21.14
CA CYS A 125 -4.36 7.50 21.42
C CYS A 125 -5.47 6.71 22.13
N VAL A 126 -6.09 7.32 23.16
CA VAL A 126 -7.18 6.71 23.94
C VAL A 126 -8.40 6.45 23.07
N GLU A 127 -8.86 7.43 22.28
CA GLU A 127 -10.00 7.24 21.37
C GLU A 127 -9.72 6.15 20.34
N SER A 128 -8.49 6.06 19.82
CA SER A 128 -8.14 5.00 18.86
C SER A 128 -8.23 3.61 19.50
N ILE A 129 -7.76 3.45 20.74
CA ILE A 129 -7.84 2.18 21.45
C ILE A 129 -9.31 1.85 21.79
N VAL A 130 -10.06 2.81 22.33
CA VAL A 130 -11.44 2.57 22.79
C VAL A 130 -12.42 2.39 21.62
N GLU A 131 -12.31 3.20 20.57
CA GLU A 131 -13.26 3.18 19.45
C GLU A 131 -12.86 2.19 18.34
N CYS A 132 -11.56 1.92 18.13
CA CYS A 132 -11.10 1.14 16.98
C CYS A 132 -10.66 -0.28 17.30
N MET A 133 -10.55 -0.68 18.57
CA MET A 133 -10.07 -2.00 19.01
C MET A 133 -11.12 -2.69 19.90
N PRO A 134 -11.03 -4.03 20.10
CA PRO A 134 -11.96 -4.71 20.98
C PRO A 134 -11.78 -4.28 22.44
N PRO A 135 -12.83 -4.41 23.30
CA PRO A 135 -12.72 -4.09 24.73
C PRO A 135 -11.62 -4.88 25.46
N ALA A 136 -11.41 -6.14 25.07
CA ALA A 136 -10.30 -6.93 25.59
C ALA A 136 -8.99 -6.51 24.89
N PRO A 137 -7.99 -5.98 25.62
CA PRO A 137 -6.79 -5.44 25.00
C PRO A 137 -6.06 -6.50 24.18
N VAL A 138 -5.65 -6.11 22.98
CA VAL A 138 -4.77 -6.93 22.14
C VAL A 138 -3.36 -6.87 22.72
N PRO A 139 -2.64 -7.99 22.92
CA PRO A 139 -1.35 -7.96 23.60
C PRO A 139 -0.38 -6.91 23.04
N LEU A 140 -0.33 -6.71 21.72
CA LEU A 140 0.61 -5.77 21.10
C LEU A 140 0.42 -4.29 21.49
N ILE A 141 -0.74 -3.88 21.99
CA ILE A 141 -0.94 -2.50 22.48
C ILE A 141 -0.31 -2.27 23.85
N LEU A 142 0.04 -3.36 24.54
CA LEU A 142 0.70 -3.35 25.85
C LEU A 142 2.23 -3.35 25.74
N VAL A 143 2.76 -3.17 24.53
CA VAL A 143 4.20 -2.98 24.31
C VAL A 143 4.55 -1.57 24.79
N PRO A 144 5.62 -1.39 25.60
CA PRO A 144 6.08 -0.06 26.01
C PRO A 144 6.31 0.85 24.81
N GLY A 145 5.82 2.09 24.88
CA GLY A 145 5.92 3.06 23.79
C GLY A 145 4.92 2.86 22.65
N TYR A 146 3.93 1.97 22.81
CA TYR A 146 2.88 1.79 21.81
C TYR A 146 2.12 3.09 21.53
N HIS A 147 1.90 3.36 20.24
CA HIS A 147 1.01 4.40 19.76
C HIS A 147 0.27 3.90 18.51
N PRO A 148 -1.02 4.23 18.29
CA PRO A 148 -1.78 3.78 17.13
C PRO A 148 -1.13 4.14 15.79
N ALA A 149 -0.40 5.26 15.71
CA ALA A 149 0.33 5.68 14.51
C ALA A 149 1.45 4.71 14.09
N LEU A 150 1.85 3.76 14.96
CA LEU A 150 2.77 2.68 14.60
C LEU A 150 2.13 1.69 13.61
N ILE A 151 0.80 1.63 13.51
CA ILE A 151 0.08 0.83 12.51
C ILE A 151 0.07 1.59 11.18
N LYS A 152 1.06 1.32 10.33
CA LYS A 152 1.23 2.04 9.05
C LYS A 152 0.38 1.40 7.95
N PHE A 153 -0.21 2.22 7.09
CA PHE A 153 -0.81 1.71 5.86
C PHE A 153 0.29 1.21 4.91
N CYS A 154 0.14 -0.01 4.38
CA CYS A 154 1.10 -0.54 3.41
C CYS A 154 1.03 0.25 2.10
N GLY A 155 2.11 0.94 1.73
CA GLY A 155 2.21 1.67 0.46
C GLY A 155 2.01 0.77 -0.75
N MET A 156 2.48 -0.48 -0.73
CA MET A 156 2.28 -1.41 -1.83
C MET A 156 0.79 -1.74 -2.06
N HIS A 157 0.02 -2.06 -1.02
CA HIS A 157 -1.39 -2.42 -1.17
C HIS A 157 -2.31 -1.22 -1.37
N THR A 158 -1.94 -0.07 -0.81
CA THR A 158 -2.73 1.17 -0.83
C THR A 158 -2.46 1.94 -2.12
N LEU A 159 -1.19 2.22 -2.42
CA LEU A 159 -0.77 2.99 -3.58
C LEU A 159 -0.63 2.09 -4.80
N ALA A 160 0.32 1.14 -4.80
CA ALA A 160 0.68 0.41 -6.02
C ALA A 160 -0.44 -0.53 -6.53
N LEU A 161 -1.00 -1.38 -5.68
CA LEU A 161 -2.11 -2.29 -6.03
C LEU A 161 -3.49 -1.66 -5.87
N GLY A 162 -3.57 -0.50 -5.22
CA GLY A 162 -4.85 0.13 -4.90
C GLY A 162 -5.24 1.25 -5.85
N ILE A 163 -4.30 2.16 -6.08
CA ILE A 163 -4.53 3.44 -6.76
C ILE A 163 -3.86 3.42 -8.14
N VAL A 164 -2.59 3.04 -8.22
CA VAL A 164 -1.80 3.05 -9.46
C VAL A 164 -2.39 2.12 -10.51
N GLN A 165 -2.93 0.96 -10.13
CA GLN A 165 -3.62 0.07 -11.08
C GLN A 165 -4.82 0.74 -11.74
N THR A 166 -5.63 1.48 -10.97
CA THR A 166 -6.78 2.23 -11.51
C THR A 166 -6.28 3.39 -12.36
N ALA A 167 -5.36 4.22 -11.85
CA ALA A 167 -4.81 5.36 -12.59
C ALA A 167 -4.20 4.96 -13.95
N ASN A 168 -3.44 3.87 -13.99
CA ASN A 168 -2.86 3.35 -15.24
C ASN A 168 -3.93 2.87 -16.23
N ALA A 169 -4.98 2.20 -15.76
CA ALA A 169 -6.06 1.78 -16.64
C ALA A 169 -6.82 3.00 -17.19
N GLU A 170 -7.07 3.98 -16.34
CA GLU A 170 -7.70 5.24 -16.74
C GLU A 170 -6.88 5.99 -17.78
N SER A 171 -5.56 6.06 -17.62
CA SER A 171 -4.68 6.70 -18.62
C SER A 171 -4.68 5.93 -19.95
N LEU A 172 -4.70 4.60 -19.92
CA LEU A 172 -4.74 3.79 -21.14
C LEU A 172 -6.07 3.97 -21.89
N LEU A 173 -7.19 3.97 -21.16
CA LEU A 173 -8.51 4.22 -21.74
C LEU A 173 -8.63 5.65 -22.26
N TRP A 174 -8.09 6.63 -21.55
CA TRP A 174 -8.08 8.00 -22.03
C TRP A 174 -7.25 8.14 -23.32
N MET A 175 -6.09 7.48 -23.40
CA MET A 175 -5.27 7.46 -24.62
C MET A 175 -5.99 6.79 -25.80
N TYR A 176 -6.79 5.75 -25.51
CA TYR A 176 -7.70 5.12 -26.47
C TYR A 176 -8.78 6.08 -26.96
N ASP A 177 -9.48 6.76 -26.05
CA ASP A 177 -10.55 7.72 -26.37
C ASP A 177 -10.07 8.89 -27.24
N HIS A 178 -8.76 9.16 -27.24
CA HIS A 178 -8.11 10.23 -28.02
C HIS A 178 -7.27 9.69 -29.20
N GLY A 179 -7.30 8.39 -29.47
CA GLY A 179 -6.56 7.76 -30.57
C GLY A 179 -5.05 8.00 -30.52
N VAL A 180 -4.45 8.13 -29.33
CA VAL A 180 -3.05 8.54 -29.15
C VAL A 180 -2.07 7.66 -29.91
N HIS A 181 -2.17 6.33 -29.76
CA HIS A 181 -1.22 5.38 -30.36
C HIS A 181 -1.73 4.72 -31.65
N ALA A 182 -3.04 4.68 -31.86
CA ALA A 182 -3.67 4.10 -33.05
C ALA A 182 -5.06 4.71 -33.23
N ASP A 183 -5.39 5.07 -34.47
CA ASP A 183 -6.73 5.48 -34.87
C ASP A 183 -7.56 4.23 -35.21
N THR A 184 -8.08 3.59 -34.17
CA THR A 184 -8.82 2.33 -34.28
C THR A 184 -9.94 2.31 -33.25
N GLN A 185 -11.07 1.71 -33.63
CA GLN A 185 -12.20 1.43 -32.72
C GLN A 185 -12.00 0.12 -31.93
N ASP A 186 -10.94 -0.66 -32.22
CA ASP A 186 -10.63 -1.87 -31.47
C ASP A 186 -9.67 -1.54 -30.31
N LEU A 187 -10.20 -1.63 -29.09
CA LEU A 187 -9.46 -1.39 -27.86
C LEU A 187 -8.23 -2.28 -27.73
N ASP A 188 -8.31 -3.56 -28.12
CA ASP A 188 -7.17 -4.48 -27.96
C ASP A 188 -6.03 -4.16 -28.94
N THR A 189 -6.36 -3.74 -30.17
CA THR A 189 -5.38 -3.20 -31.10
C THR A 189 -4.73 -1.94 -30.54
N HIS A 190 -5.50 -0.98 -30.03
CA HIS A 190 -4.94 0.23 -29.42
C HIS A 190 -4.00 -0.07 -28.24
N LEU A 191 -4.41 -0.97 -27.35
CA LEU A 191 -3.61 -1.40 -26.19
C LEU A 191 -2.31 -2.11 -26.61
N ARG A 192 -2.32 -2.86 -27.72
CA ARG A 192 -1.10 -3.46 -28.29
C ARG A 192 -0.12 -2.38 -28.76
N HIS A 193 -0.59 -1.37 -29.49
CA HIS A 193 0.25 -0.24 -29.93
C HIS A 193 0.81 0.54 -28.73
N SER A 194 -0.03 0.81 -27.72
CA SER A 194 0.38 1.41 -26.46
C SER A 194 1.49 0.60 -25.75
N TYR A 195 1.37 -0.73 -25.75
CA TYR A 195 2.39 -1.59 -25.16
C TYR A 195 3.71 -1.58 -25.96
N LEU A 196 3.66 -1.53 -27.29
CA LEU A 196 4.87 -1.43 -28.12
C LEU A 196 5.63 -0.12 -27.85
N ASP A 197 4.91 1.00 -27.76
CA ASP A 197 5.49 2.29 -27.36
C ASP A 197 6.10 2.20 -25.95
N PHE A 198 5.38 1.61 -24.98
CA PHE A 198 5.90 1.36 -23.64
C PHE A 198 7.21 0.55 -23.66
N ARG A 199 7.31 -0.50 -24.48
CA ARG A 199 8.55 -1.30 -24.61
C ARG A 199 9.70 -0.49 -25.21
N GLN A 200 9.42 0.36 -26.20
CA GLN A 200 10.43 1.26 -26.75
C GLN A 200 10.88 2.31 -25.72
N TRP A 201 9.95 2.86 -24.94
CA TRP A 201 10.25 3.76 -23.84
C TRP A 201 11.14 3.11 -22.78
N LEU A 202 10.84 1.87 -22.36
CA LEU A 202 11.69 1.12 -21.44
C LEU A 202 13.11 0.96 -21.95
N SER A 203 13.25 0.59 -23.23
CA SER A 203 14.57 0.43 -23.88
C SER A 203 15.38 1.73 -23.85
N ARG A 204 14.74 2.85 -24.24
CA ARG A 204 15.38 4.18 -24.26
C ARG A 204 15.87 4.65 -22.88
N HIS A 205 15.20 4.23 -21.80
CA HIS A 205 15.54 4.64 -20.44
C HIS A 205 16.35 3.59 -19.68
N GLY A 206 16.73 2.47 -20.31
CA GLY A 206 17.47 1.40 -19.64
C GLY A 206 16.68 0.74 -18.51
N LEU A 207 15.34 0.74 -18.59
CA LEU A 207 14.45 0.21 -17.56
C LEU A 207 13.99 -1.22 -17.89
N SER A 208 13.76 -2.02 -16.86
CA SER A 208 13.18 -3.36 -16.99
C SER A 208 11.81 -3.44 -16.32
N CYS A 209 10.85 -4.03 -17.03
CA CYS A 209 9.51 -4.31 -16.53
C CYS A 209 9.08 -5.70 -17.02
N SER A 210 8.72 -6.58 -16.09
CA SER A 210 8.25 -7.95 -16.38
C SER A 210 6.75 -8.00 -16.73
N GLY A 211 6.14 -6.85 -16.99
CA GLY A 211 4.72 -6.73 -17.29
C GLY A 211 4.38 -7.40 -18.62
N ARG A 212 3.19 -8.01 -18.72
CA ARG A 212 2.71 -8.56 -20.01
C ARG A 212 2.03 -7.47 -20.83
N MET A 213 1.84 -7.75 -22.11
CA MET A 213 1.12 -6.92 -23.06
C MET A 213 -0.24 -6.45 -22.51
N PHE A 214 -0.58 -5.19 -22.76
CA PHE A 214 -1.87 -4.63 -22.40
C PHE A 214 -2.99 -5.25 -23.26
N ASN A 215 -4.13 -5.51 -22.64
CA ASN A 215 -5.36 -5.97 -23.31
C ASN A 215 -6.58 -5.68 -22.44
N SER A 216 -7.76 -5.72 -23.04
CA SER A 216 -9.09 -5.53 -22.47
C SER A 216 -9.31 -6.36 -21.21
N LYS A 217 -8.91 -7.64 -21.23
CA LYS A 217 -8.97 -8.55 -20.07
C LYS A 217 -8.12 -8.05 -18.90
N ARG A 218 -6.97 -7.44 -19.15
CA ARG A 218 -6.04 -6.94 -18.12
C ARG A 218 -6.44 -5.62 -17.52
N ILE A 219 -7.16 -4.78 -18.25
CA ILE A 219 -7.73 -3.53 -17.72
C ILE A 219 -9.09 -3.74 -17.02
N HIS A 220 -9.58 -4.99 -16.99
CA HIS A 220 -10.84 -5.38 -16.34
C HIS A 220 -12.01 -4.47 -16.72
N TRP A 221 -12.16 -4.20 -18.02
CA TRP A 221 -13.18 -3.28 -18.52
C TRP A 221 -14.18 -3.99 -19.45
N PRO A 222 -15.26 -4.58 -18.89
CA PRO A 222 -16.41 -5.01 -19.68
C PRO A 222 -17.48 -3.89 -19.83
N GLY A 223 -17.21 -2.68 -19.35
CA GLY A 223 -18.14 -1.53 -19.35
C GLY A 223 -19.09 -1.45 -18.14
N ALA A 224 -19.17 -2.49 -17.31
CA ALA A 224 -20.04 -2.55 -16.13
C ALA A 224 -19.32 -2.29 -14.79
N GLU A 225 -17.99 -2.20 -14.80
CA GLU A 225 -17.16 -2.05 -13.61
C GLU A 225 -16.09 -0.98 -13.84
N PHE A 226 -15.57 -0.39 -12.77
CA PHE A 226 -14.44 0.54 -12.85
C PHE A 226 -13.17 -0.17 -13.34
N PRO A 227 -12.40 0.44 -14.25
CA PRO A 227 -11.26 -0.23 -14.85
C PRO A 227 -10.09 -0.28 -13.86
N PHE A 228 -9.29 -1.34 -13.96
CA PHE A 228 -8.01 -1.42 -13.26
C PHE A 228 -7.04 -2.33 -14.01
N LEU A 229 -5.78 -1.93 -14.09
CA LEU A 229 -4.74 -2.67 -14.79
C LEU A 229 -4.15 -3.71 -13.85
N ALA A 230 -4.48 -4.98 -14.07
CA ALA A 230 -3.93 -6.12 -13.33
C ALA A 230 -2.43 -6.30 -13.62
N TYR A 231 -1.62 -5.57 -12.87
CA TYR A 231 -0.17 -5.54 -12.96
C TYR A 231 0.47 -5.85 -11.61
N LYS A 232 1.69 -6.38 -11.63
CA LYS A 232 2.49 -6.51 -10.42
C LYS A 232 2.71 -5.12 -9.82
N ALA A 233 2.59 -5.01 -8.51
CA ALA A 233 2.69 -3.76 -7.77
C ALA A 233 3.90 -2.91 -8.17
N PHE A 234 5.09 -3.50 -8.22
CA PHE A 234 6.32 -2.80 -8.60
C PHE A 234 6.28 -2.27 -10.05
N ASN A 235 5.73 -3.04 -10.98
CA ASN A 235 5.66 -2.66 -12.39
C ASN A 235 4.65 -1.53 -12.64
N GLY A 236 3.64 -1.38 -11.78
CA GLY A 236 2.61 -0.35 -11.91
C GLY A 236 3.18 1.06 -11.95
N ARG A 237 4.18 1.37 -11.11
CA ARG A 237 4.82 2.70 -11.09
C ARG A 237 5.59 3.02 -12.37
N ILE A 238 6.14 2.00 -13.02
CA ILE A 238 6.89 2.15 -14.29
C ILE A 238 5.91 2.49 -15.42
N VAL A 239 4.75 1.83 -15.44
CA VAL A 239 3.67 2.16 -16.37
C VAL A 239 3.15 3.58 -16.11
N ALA A 240 3.01 4.00 -14.85
CA ALA A 240 2.60 5.36 -14.52
C ALA A 240 3.59 6.42 -15.03
N ALA A 241 4.90 6.18 -14.86
CA ALA A 241 5.95 7.06 -15.38
C ALA A 241 5.93 7.16 -16.92
N TRP A 242 5.77 6.02 -17.61
CA TRP A 242 5.59 6.02 -19.06
C TRP A 242 4.33 6.77 -19.49
N ALA A 243 3.19 6.49 -18.87
CA ALA A 243 1.92 7.14 -19.21
C ALA A 243 2.03 8.66 -19.01
N ALA A 244 2.63 9.12 -17.91
CA ALA A 244 2.90 10.53 -17.69
C ALA A 244 3.79 11.13 -18.79
N SER A 245 4.86 10.42 -19.19
CA SER A 245 5.75 10.85 -20.28
C SER A 245 5.03 10.97 -21.63
N VAL A 246 4.13 10.04 -21.95
CA VAL A 246 3.33 10.09 -23.19
C VAL A 246 2.35 11.25 -23.14
N LEU A 247 1.58 11.35 -22.04
CA LEU A 247 0.57 12.40 -21.85
C LEU A 247 1.21 13.79 -21.91
N CYS A 248 2.39 13.99 -21.32
CA CYS A 248 3.09 15.27 -21.33
C CYS A 248 3.87 15.56 -22.63
N SER A 249 3.91 14.63 -23.59
CA SER A 249 4.66 14.83 -24.83
C SER A 249 4.01 15.89 -25.71
N ALA A 250 4.82 16.71 -26.40
CA ALA A 250 4.34 17.77 -27.27
C ALA A 250 3.41 17.25 -28.37
N GLN A 251 3.69 16.07 -28.92
CA GLN A 251 2.86 15.43 -29.94
C GLN A 251 1.46 15.10 -29.41
N VAL A 252 1.37 14.51 -28.22
CA VAL A 252 0.08 14.17 -27.60
C VAL A 252 -0.67 15.43 -27.17
N GLN A 253 0.03 16.42 -26.60
CA GLN A 253 -0.56 17.70 -26.25
C GLN A 253 -1.16 18.41 -27.47
N ALA A 254 -0.41 18.52 -28.58
CA ALA A 254 -0.92 19.09 -29.82
C ALA A 254 -2.20 18.38 -30.28
N LYS A 255 -2.18 17.04 -30.32
CA LYS A 255 -3.34 16.22 -30.71
C LYS A 255 -4.56 16.41 -29.82
N ILE A 256 -4.38 16.45 -28.49
CA ILE A 256 -5.52 16.53 -27.57
C ILE A 256 -6.07 17.95 -27.42
N THR A 257 -5.29 18.96 -27.81
CA THR A 257 -5.72 20.37 -27.86
C THR A 257 -6.39 20.76 -29.17
N GLU A 258 -6.26 19.94 -30.22
CA GLU A 258 -6.91 20.15 -31.50
C GLU A 258 -8.44 20.17 -31.33
N ARG A 259 -9.07 21.23 -31.82
CA ARG A 259 -10.53 21.40 -31.75
C ARG A 259 -11.21 20.48 -32.74
N LYS A 260 -12.20 19.71 -32.29
CA LYS A 260 -12.93 18.81 -33.20
C LYS A 260 -13.88 19.61 -34.10
N PRO A 261 -14.08 19.19 -35.36
CA PRO A 261 -15.12 19.79 -36.20
C PRO A 261 -16.47 19.74 -35.48
N LEU A 262 -17.23 20.85 -35.54
CA LEU A 262 -18.57 20.99 -34.92
C LEU A 262 -18.59 21.00 -33.38
N GLU A 263 -17.44 21.01 -32.71
CA GLU A 263 -17.37 21.12 -31.25
C GLU A 263 -17.71 22.55 -30.79
N THR A 264 -18.70 22.68 -29.91
CA THR A 264 -19.06 23.97 -29.30
C THR A 264 -17.93 24.49 -28.39
N ASP A 265 -17.88 25.81 -28.15
CA ASP A 265 -16.85 26.39 -27.27
C ASP A 265 -16.92 25.80 -25.85
N GLU A 266 -18.14 25.54 -25.36
CA GLU A 266 -18.34 24.91 -24.05
C GLU A 266 -17.81 23.47 -24.02
N ALA A 267 -18.13 22.65 -25.03
CA ALA A 267 -17.67 21.27 -25.11
C ALA A 267 -16.13 21.21 -25.22
N TYR A 268 -15.55 22.09 -26.03
CA TYR A 268 -14.10 22.23 -26.16
C TYR A 268 -13.46 22.61 -24.81
N SER A 269 -13.98 23.63 -24.14
CA SER A 269 -13.46 24.06 -22.83
C SER A 269 -13.55 22.94 -21.78
N GLN A 270 -14.66 22.21 -21.73
CA GLN A 270 -14.82 21.09 -20.80
C GLN A 270 -13.86 19.94 -21.10
N ARG A 271 -13.64 19.61 -22.39
CA ARG A 271 -12.66 18.60 -22.81
C ARG A 271 -11.24 19.03 -22.45
N MET A 272 -10.87 20.27 -22.74
CA MET A 272 -9.56 20.82 -22.42
C MET A 272 -9.28 20.80 -20.91
N HIS A 273 -10.27 21.15 -20.11
CA HIS A 273 -10.16 21.09 -18.65
C HIS A 273 -9.93 19.65 -18.17
N LEU A 274 -10.70 18.67 -18.66
CA LEU A 274 -10.50 17.26 -18.33
C LEU A 274 -9.11 16.74 -18.76
N ASN A 275 -8.66 17.13 -19.96
CA ASN A 275 -7.36 16.75 -20.50
C ASN A 275 -6.21 17.27 -19.63
N SER A 276 -6.31 18.53 -19.18
CA SER A 276 -5.38 19.13 -18.22
C SER A 276 -5.38 18.37 -16.89
N ILE A 277 -6.56 18.07 -16.33
CA ILE A 277 -6.66 17.31 -15.08
C ILE A 277 -5.98 15.95 -15.19
N ILE A 278 -6.27 15.17 -16.24
CA ILE A 278 -5.74 13.80 -16.40
C ILE A 278 -4.23 13.81 -16.62
N THR A 279 -3.73 14.73 -17.45
CA THR A 279 -2.29 14.89 -17.70
C THR A 279 -1.56 15.23 -16.41
N SER A 280 -2.02 16.25 -15.68
CA SER A 280 -1.41 16.66 -14.41
C SER A 280 -1.56 15.58 -13.33
N CYS A 281 -2.68 14.84 -13.30
CA CYS A 281 -2.90 13.75 -12.35
C CYS A 281 -1.84 12.66 -12.53
N MET A 282 -1.61 12.23 -13.77
CA MET A 282 -0.60 11.19 -14.06
C MET A 282 0.81 11.69 -13.85
N TYR A 283 1.11 12.94 -14.20
CA TYR A 283 2.40 13.57 -13.95
C TYR A 283 2.73 13.59 -12.45
N GLU A 284 1.84 14.09 -11.60
CA GLU A 284 2.07 14.16 -10.16
C GLU A 284 2.19 12.77 -9.50
N LEU A 285 1.45 11.77 -10.01
CA LEU A 285 1.61 10.39 -9.54
C LEU A 285 2.97 9.81 -9.90
N ALA A 286 3.43 10.02 -11.14
CA ALA A 286 4.73 9.55 -11.62
C ALA A 286 5.88 10.22 -10.84
N GLU A 287 5.83 11.54 -10.69
CA GLU A 287 6.82 12.32 -9.97
C GLU A 287 6.85 11.97 -8.48
N PHE A 288 5.67 11.78 -7.85
CA PHE A 288 5.62 11.30 -6.47
C PHE A 288 6.33 9.95 -6.31
N HIS A 289 6.15 9.03 -7.26
CA HIS A 289 6.89 7.76 -7.25
C HIS A 289 8.39 7.93 -7.49
N ASN A 290 8.79 8.84 -8.38
CA ASN A 290 10.19 9.16 -8.61
C ASN A 290 10.85 9.70 -7.33
N ASP A 291 10.22 10.68 -6.69
CA ASP A 291 10.69 11.28 -5.43
C ASP A 291 10.82 10.22 -4.32
N LEU A 292 9.85 9.30 -4.20
CA LEU A 292 9.94 8.19 -3.23
C LEU A 292 11.17 7.30 -3.46
N GLU A 293 11.57 7.08 -4.71
CA GLU A 293 12.71 6.25 -5.08
C GLU A 293 14.06 6.97 -4.93
N CYS A 294 14.09 8.28 -5.16
CA CYS A 294 15.28 9.12 -5.04
C CYS A 294 15.60 9.50 -3.59
N CYS A 295 14.58 9.73 -2.76
CA CYS A 295 14.79 10.15 -1.38
C CYS A 295 15.22 9.00 -0.46
N GLY A 296 15.99 9.35 0.57
CA GLY A 296 16.43 8.42 1.62
C GLY A 296 15.30 7.94 2.53
N ARG A 297 15.65 7.16 3.56
CA ARG A 297 14.69 6.68 4.58
C ARG A 297 14.14 7.82 5.42
N TYR A 298 15.02 8.70 5.87
CA TYR A 298 14.70 9.90 6.59
C TYR A 298 14.79 11.08 5.64
N LEU A 299 13.77 11.91 5.65
CA LEU A 299 13.58 13.00 4.72
C LEU A 299 14.03 14.30 5.39
N SER A 300 14.65 15.17 4.59
CA SER A 300 14.72 16.59 4.93
C SER A 300 13.30 17.21 4.90
N GLU A 301 13.15 18.37 5.52
CA GLU A 301 11.88 19.09 5.49
C GLU A 301 11.41 19.46 4.06
N PRO A 302 12.29 19.95 3.16
CA PRO A 302 11.92 20.19 1.76
C PRO A 302 11.44 18.92 1.04
N GLU A 303 12.15 17.79 1.21
CA GLU A 303 11.75 16.51 0.59
C GLU A 303 10.39 16.03 1.10
N ALA A 304 10.17 16.10 2.42
CA ALA A 304 8.89 15.72 3.02
C ALA A 304 7.74 16.61 2.52
N MET A 305 7.96 17.91 2.39
CA MET A 305 6.97 18.85 1.87
C MET A 305 6.71 18.66 0.38
N GLN A 306 7.72 18.36 -0.42
CA GLN A 306 7.58 18.05 -1.85
C GLN A 306 6.73 16.78 -2.04
N LEU A 307 7.08 15.68 -1.37
CA LEU A 307 6.30 14.43 -1.40
C LEU A 307 4.86 14.64 -0.96
N TYR A 308 4.65 15.37 0.14
CA TYR A 308 3.31 15.74 0.61
C TYR A 308 2.52 16.50 -0.46
N ARG A 309 3.12 17.55 -1.03
CA ARG A 309 2.48 18.41 -2.04
C ARG A 309 2.08 17.61 -3.28
N ARG A 310 3.00 16.85 -3.88
CA ARG A 310 2.71 16.05 -5.09
C ARG A 310 1.60 15.05 -4.86
N GLY A 311 1.68 14.30 -3.76
CA GLY A 311 0.64 13.34 -3.40
C GLY A 311 -0.73 13.99 -3.17
N MET A 312 -0.78 15.16 -2.55
CA MET A 312 -2.04 15.89 -2.34
C MET A 312 -2.61 16.43 -3.65
N VAL A 313 -1.78 17.01 -4.52
CA VAL A 313 -2.21 17.48 -5.85
C VAL A 313 -2.77 16.31 -6.66
N PHE A 314 -2.08 15.16 -6.67
CA PHE A 314 -2.60 13.93 -7.28
C PHE A 314 -3.99 13.55 -6.73
N LEU A 315 -4.17 13.52 -5.40
CA LEU A 315 -5.45 13.17 -4.78
C LEU A 315 -6.59 14.12 -5.20
N TYR A 316 -6.31 15.43 -5.28
CA TYR A 316 -7.29 16.41 -5.76
C TYR A 316 -7.64 16.20 -7.22
N LEU A 317 -6.65 16.07 -8.10
CA LEU A 317 -6.89 15.88 -9.53
C LEU A 317 -7.63 14.56 -9.82
N PHE A 318 -7.28 13.48 -9.12
CA PHE A 318 -7.97 12.20 -9.23
C PHE A 318 -9.45 12.32 -8.81
N ARG A 319 -9.73 13.07 -7.75
CA ARG A 319 -11.11 13.38 -7.31
C ARG A 319 -11.87 14.19 -8.35
N GLU A 320 -11.26 15.25 -8.88
CA GLU A 320 -11.91 16.10 -9.88
C GLU A 320 -12.24 15.33 -11.16
N ALA A 321 -11.31 14.48 -11.64
CA ALA A 321 -11.57 13.56 -12.75
C ALA A 321 -12.78 12.65 -12.46
N ALA A 322 -12.81 12.03 -11.27
CA ALA A 322 -13.94 11.20 -10.85
C ALA A 322 -15.28 11.95 -10.84
N LEU A 323 -15.30 13.19 -10.37
CA LEU A 323 -16.51 14.03 -10.35
C LEU A 323 -16.98 14.41 -11.75
N ILE A 324 -16.07 14.68 -12.69
CA ILE A 324 -16.41 14.95 -14.10
C ILE A 324 -17.03 13.71 -14.74
N TYR A 325 -16.40 12.54 -14.63
CA TYR A 325 -16.92 11.31 -15.22
C TYR A 325 -18.23 10.83 -14.56
N ASN A 326 -18.37 11.01 -13.24
CA ASN A 326 -19.63 10.72 -12.55
C ASN A 326 -20.79 11.60 -13.07
N ARG A 327 -20.54 12.88 -13.37
CA ARG A 327 -21.54 13.76 -14.01
C ARG A 327 -21.94 13.27 -15.41
N ARG A 328 -21.00 12.65 -16.14
CA ARG A 328 -21.24 12.00 -17.44
C ARG A 328 -21.86 10.61 -17.33
N ARG A 329 -22.08 10.09 -16.11
CA ARG A 329 -22.55 8.73 -15.83
C ARG A 329 -21.62 7.64 -16.38
N GLU A 330 -20.33 7.93 -16.44
CA GLU A 330 -19.30 6.99 -16.87
C GLU A 330 -18.57 6.41 -15.65
N LEU A 331 -18.37 5.09 -15.63
CA LEU A 331 -17.68 4.39 -14.54
C LEU A 331 -16.15 4.54 -14.64
N ARG A 332 -15.65 5.76 -14.43
CA ARG A 332 -14.22 6.09 -14.49
C ARG A 332 -13.73 6.71 -13.18
N PHE A 333 -12.44 6.60 -12.90
CA PHE A 333 -11.74 7.15 -11.73
C PHE A 333 -12.38 6.79 -10.39
N GLN A 334 -12.40 5.49 -10.06
CA GLN A 334 -13.07 5.03 -8.84
C GLN A 334 -12.47 5.63 -7.56
N LEU A 335 -13.31 6.34 -6.78
CA LEU A 335 -12.95 6.79 -5.45
C LEU A 335 -13.04 5.64 -4.45
N ARG A 336 -11.89 5.16 -3.98
CA ARG A 336 -11.76 4.06 -3.00
C ARG A 336 -11.23 4.57 -1.66
N PRO A 337 -11.58 3.92 -0.53
CA PRO A 337 -11.00 4.21 0.80
C PRO A 337 -9.46 4.23 0.83
N LYS A 338 -8.80 3.49 -0.08
CA LYS A 338 -7.35 3.49 -0.23
C LYS A 338 -6.77 4.88 -0.57
N LEU A 339 -7.51 5.76 -1.23
CA LEU A 339 -7.09 7.14 -1.48
C LEU A 339 -6.94 7.94 -0.18
N HIS A 340 -7.82 7.72 0.80
CA HIS A 340 -7.68 8.32 2.12
C HIS A 340 -6.53 7.70 2.93
N ALA A 341 -6.29 6.40 2.78
CA ALA A 341 -5.09 5.78 3.36
C ALA A 341 -3.79 6.37 2.77
N LEU A 342 -3.78 6.74 1.47
CA LEU A 342 -2.68 7.53 0.89
C LEU A 342 -2.60 8.92 1.55
N GLU A 343 -3.72 9.62 1.73
CA GLU A 343 -3.73 10.91 2.45
C GLU A 343 -3.09 10.81 3.85
N GLU A 344 -3.42 9.77 4.61
CA GLU A 344 -2.81 9.54 5.93
C GLU A 344 -1.31 9.21 5.85
N LEU A 345 -0.87 8.52 4.78
CA LEU A 345 0.57 8.35 4.50
C LEU A 345 1.26 9.67 4.19
N LEU A 346 0.63 10.56 3.42
CA LEU A 346 1.17 11.89 3.10
C LEU A 346 1.28 12.75 4.36
N ARG A 347 0.25 12.74 5.22
CA ARG A 347 0.30 13.43 6.52
C ARG A 347 1.44 12.89 7.39
N SER A 348 1.63 11.58 7.38
CA SER A 348 2.73 10.93 8.12
C SER A 348 4.10 11.35 7.56
N ILE A 349 4.27 11.42 6.23
CA ILE A 349 5.49 11.95 5.59
C ILE A 349 5.82 13.34 6.12
N LYS A 350 4.82 14.24 6.11
CA LYS A 350 5.01 15.64 6.53
C LYS A 350 5.44 15.76 7.99
N VAL A 351 4.85 14.96 8.87
CA VAL A 351 5.09 15.05 10.33
C VAL A 351 6.33 14.26 10.74
N GLU A 352 6.44 13.01 10.30
CA GLU A 352 7.47 12.07 10.75
C GLU A 352 8.75 12.17 9.93
N ARG A 353 8.69 12.84 8.76
CA ARG A 353 9.80 12.95 7.79
C ARG A 353 10.40 11.58 7.47
N TYR A 354 9.54 10.58 7.35
CA TYR A 354 9.92 9.21 7.03
C TYR A 354 9.32 8.83 5.68
N ASN A 355 10.16 8.25 4.81
CA ASN A 355 9.78 7.87 3.46
C ASN A 355 8.94 6.57 3.48
N PRO A 356 7.67 6.60 3.00
CA PRO A 356 6.79 5.45 3.05
C PRO A 356 7.21 4.32 2.10
N ARG A 357 8.22 4.54 1.26
CA ARG A 357 8.87 3.48 0.49
C ARG A 357 9.38 2.36 1.39
N PHE A 358 9.84 2.68 2.59
CA PHE A 358 10.38 1.69 3.52
C PHE A 358 9.29 0.96 4.32
N PHE A 359 8.03 1.42 4.26
CA PHE A 359 6.84 0.73 4.80
C PHE A 359 6.17 -0.20 3.79
N GLN A 360 6.70 -0.29 2.57
CA GLN A 360 6.20 -1.22 1.55
C GLN A 360 6.53 -2.67 1.95
N ASN A 361 5.68 -3.60 1.52
CA ASN A 361 5.83 -5.04 1.81
C ASN A 361 6.28 -5.85 0.57
N TYR A 362 7.01 -5.23 -0.36
CA TYR A 362 7.43 -5.91 -1.60
C TYR A 362 8.30 -7.13 -1.32
N THR A 363 9.31 -6.96 -0.47
CA THR A 363 10.26 -8.03 -0.13
C THR A 363 9.58 -9.10 0.69
N GLU A 364 8.75 -8.69 1.65
CA GLU A 364 7.98 -9.57 2.53
C GLU A 364 6.95 -10.39 1.74
N GLU A 365 6.23 -9.80 0.78
CA GLU A 365 5.28 -10.52 -0.07
C GLU A 365 5.99 -11.48 -1.03
N SER A 366 7.12 -11.07 -1.62
CA SER A 366 7.93 -11.98 -2.44
C SER A 366 8.46 -13.17 -1.63
N PHE A 367 8.89 -12.92 -0.39
CA PHE A 367 9.31 -13.94 0.55
C PHE A 367 8.16 -14.90 0.88
N LEU A 368 6.99 -14.38 1.25
CA LEU A 368 5.80 -15.18 1.55
C LEU A 368 5.32 -15.97 0.33
N GLY A 369 5.39 -15.40 -0.88
CA GLY A 369 5.07 -16.11 -2.12
C GLY A 369 5.97 -17.32 -2.35
N ASN A 370 7.28 -17.16 -2.12
CA ASN A 370 8.23 -18.27 -2.20
C ASN A 370 7.97 -19.32 -1.12
N LEU A 371 7.74 -18.89 0.13
CA LEU A 371 7.40 -19.80 1.23
C LEU A 371 6.10 -20.57 0.96
N LYS A 372 5.07 -19.94 0.41
CA LYS A 372 3.79 -20.59 0.08
C LYS A 372 3.99 -21.75 -0.89
N ILE A 373 4.81 -21.58 -1.93
CA ILE A 373 5.13 -22.65 -2.89
C ILE A 373 5.83 -23.82 -2.17
N LEU A 374 6.79 -23.51 -1.28
CA LEU A 374 7.51 -24.53 -0.51
C LEU A 374 6.61 -25.24 0.51
N ALA A 375 5.71 -24.49 1.14
CA ALA A 375 4.72 -24.98 2.08
C ALA A 375 3.79 -26.00 1.43
N VAL A 376 3.18 -25.65 0.28
CA VAL A 376 2.32 -26.59 -0.46
C VAL A 376 3.05 -27.89 -0.78
N LYS A 377 4.32 -27.80 -1.21
CA LYS A 377 5.17 -28.98 -1.46
C LYS A 377 5.54 -29.76 -0.18
N ALA A 378 5.65 -29.10 0.97
CA ALA A 378 6.02 -29.73 2.24
C ALA A 378 4.84 -30.43 2.91
N ILE A 379 3.63 -29.85 2.83
CA ILE A 379 2.38 -30.48 3.28
C ILE A 379 2.17 -31.81 2.57
N ALA A 380 2.39 -31.84 1.25
CA ALA A 380 2.25 -33.03 0.44
C ALA A 380 3.25 -34.14 0.80
N SER A 381 4.45 -33.80 1.31
CA SER A 381 5.52 -34.78 1.53
C SER A 381 5.67 -35.25 2.98
N THR A 382 5.44 -34.40 4.00
CA THR A 382 5.75 -34.77 5.41
C THR A 382 5.00 -33.89 6.44
N PRO A 383 3.75 -34.22 6.81
CA PRO A 383 2.92 -33.38 7.69
C PRO A 383 3.50 -33.15 9.10
N LYS A 384 4.33 -34.07 9.61
CA LYS A 384 4.86 -34.03 10.99
C LYS A 384 6.05 -33.09 11.19
N ARG A 385 6.69 -32.61 10.10
CA ARG A 385 7.86 -31.70 10.16
C ARG A 385 7.70 -30.52 9.21
N PHE A 386 6.47 -30.08 9.01
CA PHE A 386 6.10 -29.10 8.00
C PHE A 386 6.93 -27.80 8.11
N GLU A 387 7.02 -27.23 9.31
CA GLU A 387 7.69 -25.95 9.57
C GLU A 387 9.20 -26.05 9.34
N HIS A 388 9.84 -27.12 9.84
CA HIS A 388 11.27 -27.37 9.67
C HIS A 388 11.61 -27.63 8.20
N THR A 389 10.82 -28.45 7.51
CA THR A 389 11.01 -28.75 6.07
C THR A 389 10.83 -27.49 5.22
N MET A 390 9.87 -26.63 5.56
CA MET A 390 9.65 -25.37 4.86
C MET A 390 10.84 -24.42 5.02
N LEU A 391 11.32 -24.23 6.25
CA LEU A 391 12.48 -23.37 6.55
C LEU A 391 13.76 -23.90 5.90
N ALA A 392 14.04 -25.19 6.02
CA ALA A 392 15.22 -25.82 5.40
C ALA A 392 15.20 -25.68 3.88
N ARG A 393 14.05 -25.92 3.23
CA ARG A 393 13.91 -25.73 1.77
C ARG A 393 14.06 -24.27 1.36
N TYR A 394 13.63 -23.32 2.20
CA TYR A 394 13.82 -21.90 1.93
C TYR A 394 15.30 -21.52 1.97
N MET A 395 16.00 -21.89 3.05
CA MET A 395 17.43 -21.64 3.23
C MET A 395 18.26 -22.20 2.06
N LEU A 396 17.99 -23.46 1.67
CA LEU A 396 18.61 -24.10 0.50
C LEU A 396 18.36 -23.33 -0.81
N ARG A 397 17.18 -22.75 -0.99
CA ARG A 397 16.83 -22.02 -2.22
C ARG A 397 17.46 -20.63 -2.28
N THR A 398 17.68 -19.99 -1.14
CA THR A 398 18.27 -18.65 -1.05
C THR A 398 19.78 -18.65 -0.87
N GLY A 399 20.40 -19.83 -0.71
CA GLY A 399 21.83 -19.95 -0.42
C GLY A 399 22.22 -19.37 0.94
N VAL A 400 21.29 -19.41 1.91
CA VAL A 400 21.50 -18.95 3.30
C VAL A 400 21.80 -20.14 4.20
#